data_AF-A0A964I241-F1
#
_entry.id   AF-A0A964I241-F1
#
_cell.length_a   1.000
_cell.length_b   1.000
_cell.length_c   1.000
_cell.angle_alpha   90.00
_cell.angle_beta   90.00
_cell.angle_gamma   90.00
#
_symmetry.space_group_name_H-M   'P 1'
#
loop_
_entity.id
_entity.type
_entity.pdbx_description
1 polymer ?
#
loop_
_entity_poly.entity_id
_entity_poly.type
_entity_poly.pdbx_seq_one_letter_code
_entity_poly.pdbx_strand_id
1 'polypeptide(L)' 'MAGTFDRITQTPEILAGRATVRGLRISVAHVVNLVANGMTPAQIVEELPDLQEDDVRQALGYAAALAQDELHTLRT' A
#
# COMPACT_ATOMS: atom_id res chain seq x y z
N MET A 1 -6.06 -5.31 -16.78
CA MET A 1 -6.19 -3.83 -16.81
C MET A 1 -4.92 -3.29 -16.19
N ALA A 2 -4.11 -2.52 -16.93
CA ALA A 2 -2.83 -2.03 -16.40
C ALA A 2 -3.09 -1.01 -15.28
N GLY A 3 -3.11 -1.48 -14.03
CA GLY A 3 -3.27 -0.63 -12.86
C GLY A 3 -1.93 -0.04 -12.48
N THR A 4 -1.64 1.19 -12.93
CA THR A 4 -0.48 1.92 -12.42
C THR A 4 -0.77 2.35 -10.98
N PHE A 5 -0.06 1.77 -10.02
CA PHE A 5 -0.06 2.24 -8.64
C PHE A 5 0.86 3.46 -8.52
N ASP A 6 0.30 4.66 -8.54
CA ASP A 6 1.06 5.92 -8.42
C ASP A 6 1.37 6.29 -6.97
N ARG A 7 0.69 5.68 -6.01
CA ARG A 7 0.93 5.88 -4.58
C ARG A 7 1.69 4.76 -3.90
N ILE A 8 2.01 3.69 -4.61
CA ILE A 8 2.85 2.61 -4.08
C ILE A 8 4.25 2.75 -4.67
N THR A 9 5.22 2.86 -3.78
CA THR A 9 6.64 3.01 -4.11
C THR A 9 7.40 1.78 -3.62
N GLN A 10 8.47 1.42 -4.30
CA GLN A 10 9.39 0.40 -3.83
C GLN A 10 10.81 0.96 -3.88
N THR A 11 11.38 1.22 -2.72
CA THR A 11 12.76 1.70 -2.62
C THR A 11 13.60 0.61 -1.95
N PRO A 12 14.68 0.11 -2.59
CA PRO A 12 15.53 -0.93 -2.01
C PRO A 12 16.05 -0.60 -0.60
N GLU A 13 16.29 0.69 -0.37
CA GLU A 13 16.82 1.25 0.89
C GLU A 13 15.78 1.34 2.01
N ILE A 14 14.48 1.22 1.69
CA ILE A 14 13.38 1.36 2.65
C ILE A 14 12.76 -0.02 2.92
N LEU A 15 12.72 -0.42 4.19
CA LEU A 15 12.14 -1.69 4.65
C LEU A 15 12.62 -2.92 3.85
N ALA A 16 13.89 -2.94 3.43
CA ALA A 16 14.48 -4.01 2.61
C ALA A 16 13.77 -4.22 1.26
N GLY A 17 13.38 -3.14 0.58
CA GLY A 17 12.73 -3.19 -0.72
C GLY A 17 11.25 -3.60 -0.67
N ARG A 18 10.59 -3.47 0.48
CA ARG A 18 9.15 -3.69 0.58
C ARG A 18 8.38 -2.55 -0.08
N ALA A 19 7.23 -2.87 -0.67
CA ALA A 19 6.30 -1.87 -1.18
C ALA A 19 5.79 -1.00 -0.02
N THR A 20 5.96 0.31 -0.16
CA THR A 20 5.55 1.33 0.79
C THR A 20 4.57 2.31 0.16
N VAL A 21 3.77 2.96 1.00
CA VAL A 21 2.85 4.00 0.56
C VAL A 21 3.63 5.30 0.38
N ARG A 22 3.72 5.83 -0.84
CA ARG A 22 4.15 7.21 -1.18
C ARG A 22 5.45 7.64 -0.48
N GLY A 23 6.42 6.73 -0.36
CA GLY A 23 7.70 6.99 0.34
C GLY A 23 7.59 7.10 1.88
N LEU A 24 6.40 6.93 2.47
CA LEU A 24 6.22 6.78 3.90
C LEU A 24 6.87 5.47 4.37
N ARG A 25 7.30 5.41 5.63
CA ARG A 25 7.80 4.17 6.24
C ARG A 25 6.66 3.23 6.65
N ILE A 26 5.56 3.27 5.91
CA ILE A 26 4.35 2.46 6.09
C ILE A 26 4.28 1.49 4.92
N SER A 27 4.43 0.20 5.21
CA SER A 27 4.38 -0.84 4.17
C SER A 27 2.95 -1.16 3.75
N VAL A 28 2.75 -1.59 2.51
CA VAL A 28 1.45 -2.11 2.04
C VAL A 28 0.95 -3.25 2.93
N ALA A 29 1.86 -4.16 3.33
CA ALA A 29 1.51 -5.25 4.24
C ALA A 29 0.98 -4.77 5.60
N HIS A 30 1.47 -3.64 6.11
CA HIS A 30 0.95 -3.05 7.34
C HIS A 30 -0.48 -2.56 7.17
N VAL A 31 -0.78 -1.85 6.08
CA VAL A 31 -2.14 -1.40 5.76
C VAL A 31 -3.10 -2.59 5.60
N VAL A 32 -2.68 -3.64 4.87
CA VAL A 32 -3.47 -4.88 4.72
C VAL A 32 -3.75 -5.53 6.07
N ASN A 33 -2.76 -5.56 6.98
CA ASN A 33 -2.96 -6.10 8.32
C ASN A 33 -3.96 -5.29 9.14
N LEU A 34 -3.96 -3.95 9.06
CA LEU A 34 -4.95 -3.13 9.76
C LEU A 34 -6.37 -3.43 9.28
N VAL A 35 -6.56 -3.55 7.96
CA VAL A 35 -7.84 -3.93 7.37
C VAL A 35 -8.24 -5.35 7.77
N ALA A 36 -7.30 -6.31 7.80
CA ALA A 36 -7.56 -7.67 8.24
C ALA A 36 -7.98 -7.75 9.72
N ASN A 37 -7.57 -6.78 10.55
CA ASN A 37 -8.02 -6.63 11.94
C ASN A 37 -9.37 -5.89 12.07
N GLY A 38 -10.07 -5.64 10.95
CA GLY A 38 -11.40 -5.05 10.93
C GLY A 38 -11.43 -3.52 10.89
N MET A 39 -10.28 -2.86 10.69
CA MET A 39 -10.25 -1.40 10.59
C MET A 39 -10.76 -0.93 9.23
N THR A 40 -11.60 0.10 9.25
CA THR A 40 -12.04 0.81 8.03
C THR A 40 -10.96 1.77 7.54
N PRO A 41 -10.95 2.15 6.24
CA PRO A 41 -10.02 3.14 5.72
C PRO A 41 -10.01 4.47 6.49
N ALA A 42 -11.17 4.94 6.93
CA ALA A 42 -11.29 6.16 7.73
C ALA A 42 -10.56 6.03 9.08
N GLN A 43 -10.77 4.92 9.80
CA GLN A 43 -10.08 4.66 11.07
C GLN A 43 -8.55 4.51 10.89
N ILE A 44 -8.13 3.92 9.77
CA ILE A 44 -6.69 3.80 9.46
C ILE A 44 -6.07 5.18 9.25
N VAL A 45 -6.76 6.09 8.57
CA VAL A 45 -6.30 7.48 8.37
C VAL A 45 -6.33 8.27 9.68
N GLU A 46 -7.28 8.01 10.57
CA GLU A 46 -7.31 8.62 11.90
C GLU A 46 -6.10 8.20 12.76
N GLU A 47 -5.71 6.92 12.73
CA GLU A 47 -4.53 6.40 13.44
C GLU A 47 -3.20 6.75 12.76
N LEU A 48 -3.21 6.90 11.44
CA LEU A 48 -2.04 7.23 10.62
C LEU A 48 -2.35 8.50 9.80
N PRO A 49 -2.25 9.71 10.40
CA PRO A 49 -2.66 10.98 9.77
C PRO A 49 -1.90 11.33 8.49
N ASP A 50 -0.74 10.70 8.27
CA ASP A 50 0.04 10.86 7.04
C ASP A 50 -0.55 10.09 5.84
N LEU A 51 -1.44 9.12 6.09
CA LEU A 51 -2.17 8.37 5.08
C LEU A 51 -3.41 9.13 4.63
N GLN A 52 -3.79 8.85 3.39
CA GLN A 52 -5.09 9.23 2.84
C GLN A 52 -5.90 7.97 2.53
N GLU A 53 -7.23 8.06 2.45
CA GLU A 53 -8.05 6.89 2.13
C GLU A 53 -7.68 6.25 0.79
N ASP A 54 -7.31 7.07 -0.20
CA ASP A 54 -6.82 6.61 -1.49
C ASP A 54 -5.52 5.80 -1.38
N ASP A 55 -4.67 6.11 -0.39
CA ASP A 55 -3.46 5.34 -0.10
C ASP A 55 -3.84 3.92 0.35
N VAL A 56 -4.85 3.81 1.22
CA VAL A 56 -5.38 2.52 1.69
C VAL A 56 -5.97 1.73 0.53
N ARG A 57 -6.75 2.37 -0.34
CA ARG A 57 -7.35 1.72 -1.52
C ARG A 57 -6.29 1.18 -2.47
N GLN A 58 -5.25 1.97 -2.77
CA GLN A 58 -4.17 1.50 -3.65
C GLN A 58 -3.30 0.43 -3.00
N ALA A 59 -3.06 0.49 -1.69
CA ALA A 59 -2.37 -0.56 -0.97
C ALA A 59 -3.12 -1.90 -1.07
N LEU A 60 -4.44 -1.88 -0.87
CA LEU A 60 -5.28 -3.07 -1.06
C LEU A 60 -5.32 -3.54 -2.51
N GLY A 61 -5.42 -2.63 -3.48
CA GLY A 61 -5.36 -2.96 -4.90
C GLY A 61 -4.04 -3.62 -5.31
N TYR A 62 -2.92 -3.11 -4.79
CA TYR A 62 -1.61 -3.71 -5.01
C TYR A 62 -1.50 -5.09 -4.39
N ALA A 63 -2.00 -5.27 -3.16
CA ALA A 63 -2.03 -6.58 -2.51
C ALA A 63 -2.90 -7.60 -3.27
N ALA A 64 -4.04 -7.17 -3.82
CA ALA A 64 -4.89 -8.00 -4.66
C ALA A 64 -4.16 -8.42 -5.95
N ALA A 65 -3.52 -7.48 -6.64
CA ALA A 65 -2.74 -7.79 -7.85
C ALA A 65 -1.61 -8.80 -7.57
N LEU A 66 -0.89 -8.65 -6.45
CA LEU A 66 0.11 -9.63 -6.01
C LEU A 66 -0.49 -11.01 -5.74
N ALA A 67 -1.65 -11.08 -5.08
CA ALA A 67 -2.32 -12.36 -4.80
C ALA A 67 -2.82 -13.06 -6.08
N GLN A 68 -3.01 -12.30 -7.16
CA GLN A 68 -3.37 -12.81 -8.48
C GLN A 68 -2.13 -13.18 -9.35
N ASP A 69 -0.92 -13.08 -8.79
CA ASP A 69 0.35 -13.22 -9.52
C ASP A 69 0.53 -12.20 -10.67
N GLU A 70 -0.21 -11.09 -10.63
CA GLU A 70 -0.09 -10.00 -11.61
C GLU A 70 1.01 -9.02 -11.19
N LEU A 71 2.23 -9.26 -11.65
CA LEU A 71 3.37 -8.34 -11.44
C LEU A 71 3.16 -7.03 -12.23
N HIS A 72 2.80 -5.98 -11.52
CA HIS A 72 2.66 -4.64 -12.06
C HIS A 72 3.96 -3.84 -11.89
N THR A 73 4.38 -3.13 -12.95
CA THR A 73 5.52 -2.20 -12.88
C THR A 73 5.17 -1.02 -11.99
N LEU A 74 5.93 -0.85 -10.90
CA LEU A 74 5.86 0.31 -10.03
C LEU A 74 6.73 1.44 -10.57
N ARG A 75 6.35 2.70 -10.31
CA ARG A 75 7.28 3.83 -10.47
C ARG A 75 8.28 3.78 -9.32
N THR A 76 9.52 3.44 -9.64
CA THR A 76 10.69 3.51 -8.74
C THR A 76 11.14 4.95 -8.53
#